data_AF-A0A951DZQ2-F1
#
_entry.id   AF-A0A951DZQ2-F1
#
_cell.length_a   1.000
_cell.length_b   1.000
_cell.length_c   1.000
_cell.angle_alpha   90.00
_cell.angle_beta   90.00
_cell.angle_gamma   90.00
#
_symmetry.space_group_name_H-M   'P 1'
#
loop_
_entity.id
_entity.type
_entity.pdbx_description
1 polymer ?
#
loop_
_entity_poly.entity_id
_entity_poly.type
_entity_poly.pdbx_seq_one_letter_code
_entity_poly.pdbx_strand_id
1 'polypeptide(L)'
;RRKMRFYSGDNSGQMNHHDIALVENPDLPKPPAEWAMFGMPCAINHIAIAMPNREAWLKQLAWLQKKGVKFHRRVNHGMTHSLYISDPNGYGVEVLYELPREVWGESIQGALDYADNLPTEGDEALADDTNYPRFGKPEATAAE
;
A
#
# COMPACT_ATOMS: atom_id res chain seq x y z
N ARG A 1 -19.09 16.79 -22.32
CA ARG A 1 -19.32 15.89 -21.14
C ARG A 1 -17.95 15.35 -20.72
N ARG A 2 -17.55 15.51 -19.45
CA ARG A 2 -16.27 14.95 -18.96
C ARG A 2 -16.35 13.41 -19.01
N LYS A 3 -15.24 12.73 -19.32
CA LYS A 3 -15.17 11.26 -19.21
C LYS A 3 -15.04 10.88 -17.73
N MET A 4 -15.74 9.82 -17.34
CA MET A 4 -15.73 9.32 -15.97
C MET A 4 -15.66 7.81 -15.98
N ARG A 5 -14.99 7.23 -14.97
CA ARG A 5 -14.99 5.80 -14.67
C ARG A 5 -15.19 5.60 -13.19
N PHE A 6 -16.03 4.62 -12.83
CA PHE A 6 -16.39 4.32 -11.46
C PHE A 6 -15.91 2.91 -11.12
N TYR A 7 -15.35 2.75 -9.94
CA TYR A 7 -14.84 1.49 -9.41
C TYR A 7 -15.45 1.27 -8.03
N SER A 8 -15.90 0.03 -7.79
CA SER A 8 -16.28 -0.47 -6.47
C SER A 8 -15.28 -1.55 -6.10
N GLY A 9 -14.77 -1.50 -4.87
CA GLY A 9 -14.08 -2.61 -4.26
C GLY A 9 -15.03 -3.78 -4.02
N ASP A 10 -14.46 -4.94 -3.71
CA ASP A 10 -15.22 -6.09 -3.27
C ASP A 10 -15.66 -5.88 -1.82
N ASN A 11 -16.98 -5.76 -1.62
CA ASN A 11 -17.58 -5.69 -0.30
C ASN A 11 -18.31 -6.99 0.03
N SER A 12 -17.60 -8.12 -0.08
CA SER A 12 -18.17 -9.47 0.11
C SER A 12 -19.38 -9.72 -0.82
N GLY A 13 -19.23 -9.34 -2.09
CA GLY A 13 -20.28 -9.44 -3.11
C GLY A 13 -21.34 -8.34 -3.08
N GLN A 14 -21.27 -7.38 -2.15
CA GLN A 14 -22.07 -6.15 -2.21
C GLN A 14 -21.37 -5.12 -3.10
N MET A 15 -22.16 -4.36 -3.87
CA MET A 15 -21.65 -3.34 -4.78
C MET A 15 -22.13 -1.96 -4.33
N ASN A 16 -21.19 -1.08 -4.04
CA ASN A 16 -21.47 0.35 -3.81
C ASN A 16 -21.62 1.05 -5.15
N HIS A 17 -22.29 2.22 -5.18
CA HIS A 17 -22.39 3.02 -6.40
C HIS A 17 -20.99 3.40 -6.95
N HIS A 18 -20.04 3.72 -6.08
CA HIS A 18 -18.59 3.71 -6.32
C HIS A 18 -17.85 3.90 -5.00
N ASP A 19 -16.65 3.33 -4.88
CA ASP A 19 -15.69 3.66 -3.83
C ASP A 19 -14.63 4.64 -4.38
N ILE A 20 -14.28 4.51 -5.67
CA ILE A 20 -13.36 5.40 -6.37
C ILE A 20 -13.99 5.83 -7.70
N ALA A 21 -13.94 7.13 -7.98
CA ALA A 21 -14.33 7.70 -9.28
C ALA A 21 -13.15 8.44 -9.90
N LEU A 22 -12.82 8.08 -11.15
CA LEU A 22 -11.86 8.82 -11.96
C LEU A 22 -12.63 9.75 -12.90
N VAL A 23 -12.33 11.05 -12.82
CA VAL A 23 -12.94 12.08 -13.65
C VAL A 23 -11.85 12.76 -14.47
N GLU A 24 -12.01 12.78 -15.79
CA GLU A 24 -11.06 13.43 -16.69
C GLU A 24 -11.05 14.95 -16.44
N ASN A 25 -9.88 15.48 -16.10
CA ASN A 25 -9.61 16.90 -16.03
C ASN A 25 -8.35 17.23 -16.86
N PRO A 26 -8.47 17.91 -18.02
CA PRO A 26 -7.34 18.28 -18.86
C PRO A 26 -6.51 19.42 -18.28
N ASP A 27 -7.03 20.11 -17.25
CA ASP A 27 -6.42 21.30 -16.65
C ASP A 27 -5.61 20.96 -15.39
N LEU A 28 -5.22 19.69 -15.22
CA LEU A 28 -4.37 19.26 -14.10
C LEU A 28 -2.97 19.88 -14.21
N PRO A 29 -2.33 20.22 -13.07
CA PRO A 29 -0.93 20.57 -13.08
C PRO A 29 -0.10 19.42 -13.66
N LYS A 30 1.06 19.75 -14.24
CA LYS A 30 1.99 18.71 -14.71
C LYS A 30 2.36 17.82 -13.52
N PRO A 31 2.44 16.48 -13.72
CA PRO A 31 2.95 15.60 -12.69
C PRO A 31 4.39 16.00 -12.32
N PRO A 32 4.81 15.76 -11.08
CA PRO A 32 6.19 15.98 -10.66
C PRO A 32 7.13 15.09 -11.48
N ALA A 33 8.33 15.61 -11.76
CA ALA A 33 9.32 14.89 -12.55
C ALA A 33 9.82 13.61 -11.83
N GLU A 34 9.98 13.71 -10.51
CA GLU A 34 10.31 12.57 -9.64
C GLU A 34 9.27 12.48 -8.53
N TRP A 35 8.86 11.25 -8.23
CA TRP A 35 7.94 10.97 -7.13
C TRP A 35 8.73 10.77 -5.83
N ALA A 36 8.20 11.25 -4.70
CA ALA A 36 8.80 11.04 -3.39
C ALA A 36 7.71 10.84 -2.32
N MET A 37 7.91 9.89 -1.40
CA MET A 37 6.93 9.67 -0.33
C MET A 37 6.68 10.93 0.52
N PHE A 38 7.73 11.73 0.74
CA PHE A 38 7.69 12.91 1.61
C PHE A 38 8.30 14.13 0.92
N GLY A 39 7.83 15.32 1.30
CA GLY A 39 8.42 16.60 0.88
C GLY A 39 8.04 17.09 -0.51
N MET A 40 7.30 16.31 -1.31
CA MET A 40 6.76 16.78 -2.59
C MET A 40 5.49 17.62 -2.40
N PRO A 41 5.27 18.69 -3.20
CA PRO A 41 3.99 19.40 -3.21
C PRO A 41 2.87 18.44 -3.60
N CYS A 42 1.95 18.19 -2.69
CA CYS A 42 0.85 17.28 -2.95
C CYS A 42 -0.40 17.65 -2.15
N ALA A 43 -1.57 17.60 -2.78
CA ALA A 43 -2.85 17.76 -2.09
C ALA A 43 -3.28 16.48 -1.36
N ILE A 44 -2.95 15.31 -1.92
CA ILE A 44 -3.27 13.99 -1.38
C ILE A 44 -2.03 13.10 -1.56
N ASN A 45 -1.38 12.73 -0.46
CA ASN A 45 -0.12 11.97 -0.53
C ASN A 45 -0.27 10.65 -1.29
N HIS A 46 -1.23 9.82 -0.89
CA HIS A 46 -1.61 8.62 -1.63
C HIS A 46 -3.03 8.16 -1.28
N ILE A 47 -3.56 7.24 -2.10
CA ILE A 47 -4.73 6.41 -1.78
C ILE A 47 -4.24 4.98 -1.59
N ALA A 48 -4.66 4.33 -0.51
CA ALA A 48 -4.37 2.92 -0.26
C ALA A 48 -5.50 2.01 -0.75
N ILE A 49 -5.14 0.93 -1.42
CA ILE A 49 -6.05 -0.10 -1.94
C ILE A 49 -5.61 -1.44 -1.33
N ALA A 50 -6.41 -1.93 -0.39
CA ALA A 50 -6.18 -3.22 0.25
C ALA A 50 -6.62 -4.37 -0.68
N MET A 51 -5.73 -5.34 -0.84
CA MET A 51 -6.01 -6.60 -1.51
C MET A 51 -6.59 -7.60 -0.50
N PRO A 52 -7.47 -8.52 -0.92
CA PRO A 52 -8.18 -9.40 0.01
C PRO A 52 -7.29 -10.28 0.88
N ASN A 53 -6.11 -10.65 0.37
CA ASN A 53 -5.13 -11.46 1.06
C ASN A 53 -3.75 -11.36 0.38
N ARG A 54 -2.75 -11.98 1.01
CA ARG A 54 -1.37 -12.06 0.53
C ARG A 54 -1.25 -12.59 -0.90
N GLU A 55 -2.00 -13.63 -1.26
CA GLU A 55 -1.92 -14.24 -2.61
C GLU A 55 -2.41 -13.26 -3.69
N ALA A 56 -3.56 -12.63 -3.45
CA ALA A 56 -4.10 -11.61 -4.35
C ALA A 56 -3.13 -10.43 -4.49
N TRP A 57 -2.49 -10.03 -3.40
CA TRP A 57 -1.49 -8.97 -3.38
C TRP A 57 -0.22 -9.32 -4.16
N LEU A 58 0.37 -10.50 -3.95
CA LEU A 58 1.53 -10.97 -4.73
C LEU A 58 1.22 -11.08 -6.22
N LYS A 59 0.04 -11.58 -6.56
CA LYS A 59 -0.44 -11.64 -7.94
C LYS A 59 -0.55 -10.24 -8.56
N GLN A 60 -1.04 -9.27 -7.79
CA GLN A 60 -1.14 -7.87 -8.22
C GLN A 60 0.24 -7.25 -8.44
N LEU A 61 1.20 -7.48 -7.54
CA LEU A 61 2.59 -7.04 -7.69
C LEU A 61 3.23 -7.60 -8.96
N ALA A 62 3.19 -8.92 -9.16
CA ALA A 62 3.75 -9.56 -10.35
C ALA A 62 3.11 -9.03 -11.64
N TRP A 63 1.81 -8.75 -11.61
CA TRP A 63 1.11 -8.13 -12.74
C TRP A 63 1.59 -6.69 -13.02
N LEU A 64 1.75 -5.86 -11.99
CA LEU A 64 2.24 -4.48 -12.12
C LEU A 64 3.68 -4.45 -12.66
N GLN A 65 4.56 -5.31 -12.13
CA GLN A 65 5.94 -5.42 -12.59
C GLN A 65 6.00 -5.86 -14.06
N LYS A 66 5.20 -6.86 -14.46
CA LYS A 66 5.09 -7.30 -15.87
C LYS A 66 4.59 -6.20 -16.79
N LYS A 67 3.81 -5.24 -16.29
CA LYS A 67 3.34 -4.06 -17.02
C LYS A 67 4.37 -2.94 -17.08
N GLY A 68 5.54 -3.09 -16.45
CA GLY A 68 6.57 -2.06 -16.39
C GLY A 68 6.20 -0.90 -15.47
N VAL A 69 5.30 -1.09 -14.51
CA VAL A 69 4.99 -0.08 -13.49
C VAL A 69 6.18 0.03 -12.54
N LYS A 70 6.75 1.23 -12.39
CA LYS A 70 7.84 1.50 -11.46
C LYS A 70 7.32 1.36 -10.02
N PHE A 71 7.99 0.52 -9.25
CA PHE A 71 7.80 0.45 -7.81
C PHE A 71 8.65 1.54 -7.17
N HIS A 72 8.03 2.49 -6.49
CA HIS A 72 8.77 3.58 -5.83
C HIS A 72 9.24 3.18 -4.45
N ARG A 73 8.45 2.36 -3.75
CA ARG A 73 8.80 1.84 -2.44
C ARG A 73 8.13 0.51 -2.18
N ARG A 74 8.91 -0.49 -1.79
CA ARG A 74 8.42 -1.76 -1.26
C ARG A 74 8.78 -1.82 0.23
N VAL A 75 7.79 -2.01 1.08
CA VAL A 75 7.99 -1.97 2.54
C VAL A 75 7.06 -2.93 3.26
N ASN A 76 7.60 -3.64 4.24
CA ASN A 76 6.85 -4.43 5.20
C ASN A 76 6.70 -3.60 6.47
N HIS A 77 5.50 -3.08 6.70
CA HIS A 77 5.12 -2.48 7.98
C HIS A 77 4.74 -3.58 8.97
N GLY A 78 4.68 -3.24 10.26
CA GLY A 78 4.26 -4.19 11.28
C GLY A 78 2.79 -4.61 11.16
N MET A 79 2.00 -3.84 10.39
CA MET A 79 0.58 -4.07 10.18
C MET A 79 0.21 -4.54 8.77
N THR A 80 0.93 -4.04 7.78
CA THR A 80 0.63 -4.24 6.37
C THR A 80 1.91 -4.49 5.60
N HIS A 81 1.83 -5.29 4.55
CA HIS A 81 2.90 -5.33 3.56
C HIS A 81 2.44 -4.55 2.34
N SER A 82 3.26 -3.57 1.94
CA SER A 82 2.84 -2.47 1.09
C SER A 82 3.79 -2.25 -0.09
N LEU A 83 3.20 -1.93 -1.23
CA LEU A 83 3.88 -1.43 -2.41
C LEU A 83 3.33 -0.03 -2.73
N TYR A 84 4.21 0.94 -2.87
CA TYR A 84 3.88 2.28 -3.36
C TYR A 84 4.30 2.46 -4.81
N ILE A 85 3.34 2.90 -5.62
CA ILE A 85 3.49 3.32 -7.02
C ILE A 85 2.93 4.73 -7.17
N SER A 86 3.05 5.31 -8.36
CA SER A 86 2.32 6.53 -8.71
C SER A 86 1.48 6.30 -9.95
N ASP A 87 0.33 6.97 -10.00
CA ASP A 87 -0.45 7.04 -11.23
C ASP A 87 0.23 7.94 -12.28
N PRO A 88 -0.26 7.98 -13.53
CA PRO A 88 0.29 8.84 -14.59
C PRO A 88 0.19 10.36 -14.31
N ASN A 89 -0.61 10.78 -13.33
CA ASN A 89 -0.73 12.16 -12.89
C ASN A 89 0.13 12.48 -11.65
N GLY A 90 0.89 11.51 -11.15
CA GLY A 90 1.84 11.66 -10.06
C GLY A 90 1.25 11.49 -8.66
N TYR A 91 0.00 11.06 -8.53
CA TYR A 91 -0.58 10.73 -7.22
C TYR A 91 -0.05 9.39 -6.74
N GLY A 92 0.32 9.32 -5.46
CA GLY A 92 0.72 8.06 -4.85
C GLY A 92 -0.44 7.06 -4.79
N VAL A 93 -0.15 5.80 -5.03
CA VAL A 93 -1.08 4.69 -4.79
C VAL A 93 -0.33 3.64 -3.98
N GLU A 94 -0.91 3.25 -2.85
CA GLU A 94 -0.44 2.12 -2.07
C GLU A 94 -1.31 0.90 -2.41
N VAL A 95 -0.67 -0.21 -2.74
CA VAL A 95 -1.32 -1.52 -2.84
C VAL A 95 -0.78 -2.36 -1.69
N LEU A 96 -1.66 -2.81 -0.80
CA LEU A 96 -1.28 -3.50 0.43
C LEU A 96 -2.11 -4.74 0.67
N TYR A 97 -1.66 -5.60 1.58
CA TYR A 97 -2.55 -6.51 2.30
C TYR A 97 -2.30 -6.39 3.81
N GLU A 98 -3.33 -6.64 4.61
CA GLU A 98 -3.22 -6.61 6.07
C GLU A 98 -2.66 -7.94 6.60
N LEU A 99 -1.73 -7.84 7.56
CA LEU A 99 -1.30 -9.01 8.32
C LEU A 99 -2.39 -9.39 9.34
N PRO A 100 -2.47 -10.66 9.77
CA PRO A 100 -3.39 -11.06 10.83
C PRO A 100 -3.20 -10.21 12.10
N ARG A 101 -4.29 -9.91 12.80
CA ARG A 101 -4.29 -9.05 14.00
C ARG A 101 -3.30 -9.52 15.06
N GLU A 102 -3.05 -10.83 15.16
CA GLU A 102 -2.13 -11.45 16.12
C GLU A 102 -0.66 -11.14 15.82
N VAL A 103 -0.33 -10.69 14.61
CA VAL A 103 1.03 -10.25 14.24
C VAL A 103 1.35 -8.90 14.87
N TRP A 104 0.39 -7.98 14.82
CA TRP A 104 0.54 -6.61 15.33
C TRP A 104 0.59 -6.56 16.87
N GLY A 105 0.21 -7.67 17.51
CA GLY A 105 0.26 -7.86 18.96
C GLY A 105 -0.45 -6.76 19.76
N GLU A 106 -0.08 -6.56 21.01
CA GLU A 106 -0.68 -5.53 21.87
C GLU A 106 0.01 -4.17 21.70
N SER A 107 1.26 -4.15 21.22
CA SER A 107 2.00 -2.92 20.97
C SER A 107 1.67 -2.36 19.59
N ILE A 108 0.54 -1.67 19.51
CA ILE A 108 0.10 -0.97 18.29
C ILE A 108 1.17 0.02 17.82
N GLN A 109 1.77 0.78 18.74
CA GLN A 109 2.84 1.73 18.40
C GLN A 109 4.07 1.01 17.84
N GLY A 110 4.46 -0.13 18.41
CA GLY A 110 5.58 -0.92 17.90
C GLY A 110 5.34 -1.42 16.47
N ALA A 111 4.12 -1.87 16.16
CA ALA A 111 3.76 -2.28 14.82
C ALA A 111 3.72 -1.09 13.82
N LEU A 112 3.32 0.09 14.28
CA LEU A 112 3.32 1.33 13.48
C LEU A 112 4.74 1.84 13.18
N ASP A 113 5.63 1.79 14.16
CA ASP A 113 7.02 2.28 14.01
C ASP A 113 7.89 1.32 13.19
N TYR A 114 7.46 0.08 13.01
CA TYR A 114 8.17 -0.90 12.21
C TYR A 114 8.01 -0.62 10.72
N ALA A 115 9.15 -0.55 10.02
CA ALA A 115 9.22 -0.52 8.58
C ALA A 115 10.50 -1.22 8.11
N ASP A 116 10.34 -2.29 7.36
CA ASP A 116 11.43 -2.98 6.68
C ASP A 116 11.33 -2.72 5.18
N ASN A 117 12.34 -2.07 4.58
CA ASN A 117 12.31 -1.71 3.16
C ASN A 117 12.93 -2.84 2.34
N LEU A 118 12.23 -3.24 1.28
CA LEU A 118 12.68 -4.29 0.36
C LEU A 118 13.09 -3.67 -0.99
N PRO A 119 13.84 -4.41 -1.82
CA PRO A 119 14.10 -4.02 -3.19
C PRO A 119 12.80 -3.71 -3.98
N THR A 120 12.90 -2.77 -4.90
CA THR A 120 11.80 -2.34 -5.78
C THR A 120 11.85 -2.97 -7.17
N GLU A 121 12.86 -3.78 -7.45
CA GLU A 121 13.09 -4.40 -8.75
C GLU A 121 13.37 -5.90 -8.59
N GLY A 122 13.27 -6.64 -9.69
CA GLY A 122 13.57 -8.07 -9.72
C GLY A 122 12.58 -8.95 -8.96
N ASP A 123 12.96 -10.20 -8.77
CA ASP A 123 12.16 -11.20 -8.06
C ASP A 123 12.10 -10.88 -6.55
N GLU A 124 13.12 -10.17 -6.04
CA GLU A 124 13.21 -9.74 -4.65
C GLU A 124 12.10 -8.75 -4.26
N ALA A 125 11.60 -7.94 -5.21
CA ALA A 125 10.45 -7.08 -4.98
C ALA A 125 9.13 -7.86 -4.76
N LEU A 126 9.10 -9.12 -5.19
CA LEU A 126 7.98 -10.05 -5.01
C LEU A 126 8.18 -10.98 -3.81
N ALA A 127 9.32 -10.89 -3.12
CA ALA A 127 9.57 -11.66 -1.92
C ALA A 127 8.66 -11.18 -0.77
N ASP A 128 8.13 -12.15 -0.02
CA ASP A 128 7.23 -11.88 1.09
C ASP A 128 7.33 -12.99 2.14
N ASP A 129 8.27 -12.84 3.07
CA ASP A 129 8.44 -13.78 4.17
C ASP A 129 7.26 -13.70 5.13
N THR A 130 6.79 -14.86 5.59
CA THR A 130 5.70 -14.99 6.56
C THR A 130 6.20 -15.15 7.99
N ASN A 131 7.51 -15.15 8.20
CA ASN A 131 8.13 -15.02 9.51
C ASN A 131 8.04 -13.57 10.02
N TYR A 132 6.81 -13.14 10.31
CA TYR A 132 6.52 -11.75 10.67
C TYR A 132 7.12 -11.36 12.02
N PRO A 133 7.64 -10.14 12.15
CA PRO A 133 7.95 -9.57 13.46
C PRO A 133 6.67 -9.52 14.32
N ARG A 134 6.81 -9.76 15.62
CA ARG A 134 5.70 -9.77 16.59
C ARG A 134 5.82 -8.60 17.55
N PHE A 135 4.75 -7.82 17.69
CA PHE A 135 4.76 -6.60 18.50
C PHE A 135 3.97 -6.80 19.81
N GLY A 136 4.55 -7.60 20.72
CA GLY A 136 4.17 -7.69 22.15
C GLY A 136 3.56 -9.01 22.67
N LYS A 137 3.90 -9.32 23.94
CA LYS A 137 3.05 -9.42 25.16
C LYS A 137 3.73 -8.54 26.24
N PRO A 138 3.06 -8.03 27.30
CA PRO A 138 3.60 -6.95 28.14
C PRO A 138 4.98 -7.31 28.70
N GLU A 139 5.90 -6.35 28.74
CA GLU A 139 7.06 -6.49 29.61
C GLU A 139 6.55 -6.77 31.02
N ALA A 140 6.97 -7.89 31.61
CA ALA A 140 6.77 -8.10 33.02
C ALA A 140 7.45 -6.94 33.73
N THR A 141 6.68 -6.09 34.41
CA THR A 141 7.23 -5.13 35.36
C THR A 141 8.12 -5.93 36.31
N ALA A 142 9.41 -5.58 36.35
CA ALA A 142 10.34 -6.12 37.33
C ALA A 142 9.72 -5.91 38.71
N ALA A 143 9.48 -6.99 39.44
CA ALA A 143 9.01 -6.92 40.82
C ALA A 143 10.11 -6.28 41.67
N GLU A 144 9.80 -5.13 42.29
CA GLU A 144 10.49 -4.63 43.49
C GLU A 144 9.95 -5.31 44.75
#